data_AF-A0A3E0DLN9-F1
#
_entry.id   AF-A0A3E0DLN9-F1
#
_cell.length_a   1.000
_cell.length_b   1.000
_cell.length_c   1.000
_cell.angle_alpha   90.00
_cell.angle_beta   90.00
_cell.angle_gamma   90.00
#
_symmetry.space_group_name_H-M   'P 1'
#
loop_
_entity.id
_entity.type
_entity.pdbx_description
1 polymer ?
#
loop_
_entity_poly.entity_id
_entity_poly.type
_entity_poly.pdbx_seq_one_letter_code
_entity_poly.pdbx_strand_id
1 'polypeptide(L)' 'MPYLILKDAASFIKFAEEVFDAKVALKEMRDENIIMHAEIKIGDSTLMIAEATADYDPQNAGLFVYVKDADAAFANAM' A
#
# COMPACT_ATOMS: atom_id res chain seq x y z
N MET A 1 5.49 -11.49 3.70
CA MET A 1 5.28 -10.22 2.98
C MET A 1 4.08 -10.42 2.08
N PRO A 2 2.90 -9.86 2.43
CA PRO A 2 1.72 -9.95 1.56
C PRO A 2 1.96 -9.20 0.25
N TYR A 3 1.27 -9.65 -0.80
CA TYR A 3 1.27 -8.98 -2.10
C TYR A 3 -0.17 -8.58 -2.43
N LEU A 4 -0.40 -7.30 -2.66
CA LEU A 4 -1.69 -6.76 -3.06
C LEU A 4 -1.65 -6.33 -4.52
N ILE A 5 -2.73 -6.60 -5.24
CA ILE A 5 -2.99 -6.00 -6.56
C ILE A 5 -4.21 -5.10 -6.39
N LEU A 6 -4.00 -3.80 -6.48
CA LEU A 6 -5.00 -2.78 -6.14
C LEU A 6 -5.43 -2.02 -7.39
N LYS A 7 -6.68 -1.55 -7.42
CA LYS A 7 -7.17 -0.73 -8.55
C LYS A 7 -6.45 0.61 -8.69
N ASP A 8 -6.01 1.16 -7.56
CA ASP A 8 -5.26 2.41 -7.48
C ASP A 8 -4.19 2.22 -6.42
N ALA A 9 -3.01 1.80 -6.85
CA ALA A 9 -1.90 1.52 -5.95
C ALA A 9 -1.28 2.82 -5.42
N ALA A 10 -1.29 3.89 -6.21
CA ALA A 10 -0.74 5.18 -5.82
C ALA A 10 -1.52 5.80 -4.65
N SER A 11 -2.84 5.81 -4.72
CA SER A 11 -3.69 6.32 -3.64
C SER A 11 -3.56 5.48 -2.37
N PHE A 12 -3.42 4.15 -2.49
CA PHE A 12 -3.20 3.29 -1.32
C PHE A 12 -1.84 3.56 -0.65
N ILE A 13 -0.78 3.72 -1.43
CA ILE A 13 0.55 4.05 -0.88
C ILE A 13 0.48 5.39 -0.14
N LYS A 14 -0.13 6.41 -0.75
CA LYS A 14 -0.31 7.72 -0.11
C LYS A 14 -1.08 7.61 1.20
N PHE A 15 -2.19 6.87 1.21
CA PHE A 15 -2.96 6.60 2.42
C PHE A 15 -2.10 5.93 3.50
N ALA A 16 -1.31 4.92 3.12
CA ALA A 16 -0.44 4.23 4.07
C ALA A 16 0.66 5.14 4.62
N GLU A 17 1.22 6.04 3.82
CA GLU A 17 2.17 7.07 4.26
C GLU A 17 1.53 8.03 5.27
N GLU A 18 0.31 8.51 5.00
CA GLU A 18 -0.39 9.48 5.85
C GLU A 18 -0.90 8.87 7.17
N VAL A 19 -1.44 7.64 7.12
CA VAL A 19 -2.12 7.03 8.27
C VAL A 19 -1.18 6.16 9.11
N PHE A 20 -0.26 5.44 8.46
CA PHE A 20 0.61 4.46 9.14
C PHE A 20 2.09 4.86 9.14
N ASP A 21 2.42 6.08 8.73
CA ASP A 21 3.79 6.54 8.54
C ASP A 21 4.61 5.59 7.64
N ALA A 22 3.94 4.99 6.65
CA ALA A 22 4.60 4.05 5.75
C ALA A 22 5.75 4.72 4.99
N LYS A 23 6.75 3.94 4.62
CA LYS A 23 7.90 4.41 3.82
C LYS A 23 8.03 3.58 2.56
N VAL A 24 8.08 4.25 1.41
CA VAL A 24 8.40 3.59 0.13
C VAL A 24 9.86 3.13 0.16
N ALA A 25 10.08 1.83 0.07
CA ALA A 25 11.39 1.21 -0.02
C ALA A 25 11.80 0.98 -1.48
N LEU A 26 10.84 0.63 -2.33
CA LEU A 26 11.01 0.43 -3.76
C LEU A 26 9.74 0.87 -4.47
N LYS A 27 9.89 1.51 -5.64
CA LYS A 27 8.78 1.83 -6.53
C LYS A 27 9.26 1.78 -7.97
N GLU A 28 8.67 0.87 -8.71
CA GLU A 28 8.88 0.68 -10.14
C GLU A 28 7.59 0.96 -10.89
N MET A 29 7.69 1.89 -11.84
CA MET A 29 6.58 2.29 -12.68
C MET A 29 6.57 1.46 -13.96
N ARG A 30 5.39 1.02 -14.40
CA ARG A 30 5.22 0.42 -15.74
C ARG A 30 5.23 1.51 -16.81
N ASP A 31 4.56 2.61 -16.52
CA ASP A 31 4.45 3.82 -17.33
C ASP A 31 4.21 5.04 -16.40
N GLU A 32 3.85 6.20 -16.97
CA GLU A 32 3.64 7.44 -16.21
C GLU A 32 2.52 7.35 -15.16
N ASN A 33 1.60 6.38 -15.29
CA ASN A 33 0.40 6.28 -14.46
C ASN A 33 0.34 4.98 -13.65
N ILE A 34 0.84 3.87 -14.18
CA ILE A 34 0.64 2.54 -13.59
C ILE A 34 1.86 2.10 -12.77
N ILE A 35 1.64 1.80 -11.49
CA ILE A 35 2.65 1.16 -10.64
C ILE A 35 2.78 -0.31 -11.02
N MET A 36 3.95 -0.72 -11.52
CA MET A 36 4.24 -2.12 -11.82
C MET A 36 4.45 -2.91 -10.54
N HIS A 37 5.27 -2.35 -9.64
CA HIS A 37 5.63 -2.96 -8.38
C HIS A 37 6.08 -1.87 -7.41
N ALA A 38 5.66 -1.98 -6.15
CA ALA A 38 6.15 -1.15 -5.07
C ALA A 38 6.27 -1.97 -3.79
N GLU A 39 7.24 -1.60 -2.98
CA GLU A 39 7.39 -2.07 -1.62
C GLU A 39 7.26 -0.89 -0.67
N ILE A 40 6.33 -1.00 0.28
CA ILE A 40 6.24 -0.07 1.39
C ILE A 40 6.53 -0.78 2.71
N LYS A 41 7.12 -0.05 3.65
CA LYS A 41 7.34 -0.50 5.02
C LYS A 41 6.38 0.20 5.96
N ILE A 42 5.68 -0.58 6.77
CA ILE A 42 4.90 -0.10 7.92
C ILE A 42 5.57 -0.67 9.17
N GLY A 43 6.24 0.20 9.93
CA GLY A 43 7.20 -0.24 10.96
C GLY A 43 8.27 -1.16 10.35
N ASP A 44 8.37 -2.38 10.87
CA ASP A 44 9.32 -3.39 10.41
C ASP A 44 8.76 -4.34 9.33
N SER A 45 7.47 -4.19 8.97
CA SER A 45 6.80 -5.07 8.02
C SER A 45 6.81 -4.52 6.61
N THR A 46 7.20 -5.33 5.63
CA THR A 46 7.12 -5.00 4.20
C THR A 46 5.81 -5.50 3.59
N LEU A 47 5.15 -4.62 2.84
CA LEU A 47 3.99 -4.90 2.00
C LEU A 47 4.35 -4.65 0.54
N MET A 48 4.10 -5.64 -0.31
CA MET A 48 4.30 -5.53 -1.76
C MET A 48 2.98 -5.18 -2.43
N ILE A 49 3.04 -4.29 -3.41
CA ILE A 49 1.87 -3.70 -4.05
C ILE A 49 2.12 -3.62 -5.57
N ALA A 50 1.09 -3.90 -6.37
CA ALA A 50 1.03 -3.54 -7.77
C ALA A 50 -0.34 -2.95 -8.10
N GLU A 51 -0.42 -2.25 -9.22
CA GLU A 51 -1.69 -1.81 -9.78
C GLU A 51 -2.31 -2.89 -10.68
N ALA A 52 -3.63 -3.05 -10.58
CA ALA A 52 -4.40 -3.96 -11.40
C ALA A 52 -4.35 -3.54 -12.88
N THR A 53 -4.35 -4.52 -13.79
CA THR A 53 -4.37 -4.31 -15.23
C THR A 53 -5.38 -5.22 -15.90
N ALA A 54 -5.49 -5.18 -17.23
CA ALA A 54 -6.32 -6.12 -17.99
C ALA A 54 -5.86 -7.60 -17.83
N ASP A 55 -4.58 -7.82 -17.53
CA ASP A 55 -3.99 -9.15 -17.36
C ASP A 55 -3.95 -9.58 -15.88
N TYR A 56 -4.06 -8.63 -14.96
CA TYR A 56 -3.95 -8.85 -13.51
C TYR A 56 -5.12 -8.21 -12.77
N ASP A 57 -6.12 -9.02 -12.46
CA ASP A 57 -7.28 -8.60 -11.70
C ASP A 57 -6.92 -8.14 -10.27
N PRO A 58 -7.73 -7.27 -9.65
CA PRO A 58 -7.55 -6.89 -8.26
C PRO A 58 -7.54 -8.10 -7.31
N GLN A 59 -6.51 -8.17 -6.47
CA GLN A 59 -6.32 -9.19 -5.44
C GLN A 59 -6.05 -8.47 -4.12
N ASN A 60 -7.11 -8.23 -3.37
CA ASN A 60 -7.05 -7.60 -2.05
C ASN A 60 -6.89 -8.64 -0.93
N ALA A 61 -6.62 -8.16 0.28
CA ALA A 61 -6.55 -9.00 1.46
C ALA A 61 -7.06 -8.25 2.70
N GLY A 62 -7.62 -9.00 3.65
CA GLY A 62 -7.77 -8.51 5.02
C GLY A 62 -6.40 -8.52 5.69
N LEU A 63 -5.96 -7.36 6.20
CA LEU A 63 -4.70 -7.21 6.91
C LEU A 63 -4.96 -6.75 8.34
N PHE A 64 -4.23 -7.34 9.29
CA PHE A 64 -4.12 -6.80 10.63
C PHE A 64 -2.85 -5.95 10.69
N VAL A 65 -3.00 -4.67 10.99
CA VAL A 65 -1.90 -3.72 11.09
C VAL A 65 -1.70 -3.36 12.55
N TYR A 66 -0.49 -3.56 13.06
CA TYR A 66 -0.15 -3.14 14.42
C TYR A 66 0.19 -1.65 14.41
N VAL A 67 -0.51 -0.88 15.24
CA VAL A 67 -0.28 0.55 15.45
C VAL A 67 -0.17 0.83 16.93
N LYS A 68 0.58 1.89 17.28
CA LYS A 68 0.77 2.29 18.68
C LYS A 68 -0.53 2.83 19.30
N ASP A 69 -1.34 3.51 18.50
CA ASP A 69 -2.61 4.12 18.89
C ASP A 69 -3.62 3.95 17.76
N ALA A 70 -4.64 3.12 17.99
CA ALA A 70 -5.65 2.80 16.99
C ALA A 70 -6.64 3.96 16.77
N ASP A 71 -6.93 4.74 17.82
CA ASP A 71 -7.86 5.87 17.72
C ASP A 71 -7.23 7.01 16.91
N ALA A 72 -5.95 7.28 17.15
CA ALA A 72 -5.20 8.27 16.37
C ALA A 72 -5.06 7.85 14.89
N ALA A 73 -4.75 6.58 14.63
CA ALA A 73 -4.68 6.06 13.26
C ALA A 73 -6.04 6.16 12.55
N PHE A 74 -7.14 5.83 13.23
CA PHE A 74 -8.47 5.98 12.68
C PHE A 74 -8.82 7.45 12.40
N ALA A 75 -8.50 8.36 13.31
CA ALA A 75 -8.73 9.80 13.11
C ALA A 75 -7.95 10.38 11.92
N ASN A 76 -6.73 9.90 11.67
CA ASN A 76 -5.92 10.30 10.51
C ASN A 76 -6.46 9.78 9.17
N ALA A 77 -7.29 8.72 9.21
CA ALA A 77 -7.86 8.10 8.01
C ALA A 77 -9.19 8.74 7.54
N MET A 78 -9.70 9.74 8.27
CA MET A 78 -10.98 10.41 7.99
C MET A 78 -10.83 11.69 7.17
#